data_AF-A0A0E9WXV3-F1
#
_entry.id   AF-A0A0E9WXV3-F1
#
_cell.length_a   1.000
_cell.length_b   1.000
_cell.length_c   1.000
_cell.angle_alpha   90.00
_cell.angle_beta   90.00
_cell.angle_gamma   90.00
#
_symmetry.space_group_name_H-M   'P 1'
#
loop_
_entity.id
_entity.type
_entity.pdbx_description
1 polymer ?
#
loop_
_entity_poly.entity_id
_entity_poly.type
_entity_poly.pdbx_seq_one_letter_code
_entity_poly.pdbx_strand_id
1 'polypeptide(L)'
;MSSRSRRDIAVWQPGVYRNISEYYEDRLQTHNNGSITLLDLRLSDSGVYVLAVTEPTGNSKGSTIILKVTEVLYEDLQYLGVFVTVLGGMAGFLMLSMWLLDKVYRRVKTWRRMRKLPEQDETELQPL
;
A
#
# COMPACT_ATOMS: atom_id res chain seq x y z
N MET A 1 -1.64 40.34 -0.14
CA MET A 1 -1.51 40.28 1.33
C MET A 1 -2.41 39.16 1.82
N SER A 2 -1.88 38.00 2.21
CA SER A 2 -2.71 36.89 2.72
C SER A 2 -3.05 37.15 4.18
N SER A 3 -4.31 37.48 4.46
CA SER A 3 -4.82 37.53 5.83
C SER A 3 -4.75 36.12 6.41
N ARG A 4 -3.80 35.90 7.33
CA ARG A 4 -3.75 34.69 8.17
C ARG A 4 -5.04 34.65 9.00
N SER A 5 -6.05 33.98 8.49
CA SER A 5 -7.36 33.87 9.13
C SER A 5 -7.22 32.89 10.29
N ARG A 6 -7.13 33.43 11.51
CA ARG A 6 -7.22 32.63 12.74
C ARG A 6 -8.66 32.17 12.87
N ARG A 7 -8.88 30.86 12.88
CA ARG A 7 -10.20 30.25 13.01
C ARG A 7 -10.29 29.55 14.36
N ASP A 8 -11.33 29.85 15.12
CA ASP A 8 -11.57 29.18 16.38
C ASP A 8 -12.20 27.81 16.12
N ILE A 9 -11.69 26.79 16.82
CA ILE A 9 -12.04 25.38 16.59
C ILE A 9 -12.95 24.90 17.72
N ALA A 10 -12.46 24.99 18.96
CA ALA A 10 -13.21 24.65 20.15
C ALA A 10 -12.62 25.32 21.38
N VAL A 11 -13.47 25.51 22.39
CA VAL A 11 -13.07 25.94 23.74
C VAL A 11 -13.51 24.85 24.71
N TRP A 12 -12.58 24.36 25.51
CA TRP A 12 -12.89 23.40 26.57
C TRP A 12 -13.08 24.11 27.91
N GLN A 13 -14.12 23.73 28.66
CA GLN A 13 -14.35 24.19 30.03
C GLN A 13 -14.87 23.04 30.90
N PRO A 14 -14.49 22.99 32.20
CA PRO A 14 -15.02 21.99 33.12
C PRO A 14 -16.55 22.07 33.20
N GLY A 15 -17.23 20.95 32.98
CA GLY A 15 -18.70 20.87 33.04
C GLY A 15 -19.44 21.38 31.80
N VAL A 16 -18.73 21.91 30.79
CA VAL A 16 -19.32 22.33 29.50
C VAL A 16 -18.81 21.42 28.40
N TYR A 17 -19.72 20.63 27.84
CA TYR A 17 -19.34 19.56 26.89
C TYR A 17 -19.29 20.02 25.42
N ARG A 18 -19.92 21.14 25.05
CA ARG A 18 -20.10 21.52 23.64
C ARG A 18 -19.89 23.01 23.40
N ASN A 19 -18.65 23.40 23.09
CA ASN A 19 -18.30 24.73 22.59
C ASN A 19 -17.33 24.55 21.41
N ILE A 20 -17.86 23.97 20.33
CA ILE A 20 -17.15 23.61 19.11
C ILE A 20 -17.73 24.50 17.99
N SER A 21 -16.86 24.99 17.11
CA SER A 21 -17.26 25.73 15.91
C SER A 21 -18.05 24.83 14.96
N GLU A 22 -19.10 25.36 14.32
CA GLU A 22 -19.98 24.61 13.40
C GLU A 22 -19.19 23.83 12.33
N TYR A 23 -18.08 24.37 11.85
CA TYR A 23 -17.24 23.71 10.83
C TYR A 23 -16.60 22.39 11.31
N TYR A 24 -16.37 22.26 12.63
CA TYR A 24 -15.69 21.12 13.23
C TYR A 24 -16.62 20.23 14.05
N GLU A 25 -17.89 20.59 14.16
CA GLU A 25 -18.85 19.93 15.05
C GLU A 25 -18.97 18.41 14.81
N ASP A 26 -19.03 17.99 13.54
CA ASP A 26 -19.18 16.58 13.17
C ASP A 26 -17.89 15.75 13.32
N ARG A 27 -16.75 16.43 13.50
CA ARG A 27 -15.42 15.82 13.39
C ARG A 27 -14.58 15.99 14.65
N LEU A 28 -15.01 16.79 15.61
CA LEU A 28 -14.25 17.08 16.82
C LEU A 28 -14.93 16.46 18.04
N GLN A 29 -14.16 15.70 18.82
CA GLN A 29 -14.61 15.16 20.10
C GLN A 29 -13.80 15.78 21.24
N THR A 30 -14.49 16.25 22.27
CA THR A 30 -13.90 16.82 23.48
C THR A 30 -14.04 15.83 24.64
N HIS A 31 -13.03 15.80 25.52
CA HIS A 31 -12.99 14.89 26.66
C HIS A 31 -12.94 15.66 27.98
N ASN A 32 -13.32 15.01 29.08
CA ASN A 32 -13.37 15.62 30.43
C ASN A 32 -12.01 16.06 30.97
N ASN A 33 -10.92 15.55 30.40
CA ASN A 33 -9.56 15.92 30.78
C ASN A 33 -8.99 17.09 29.96
N GLY A 34 -9.80 17.72 29.09
CA GLY A 34 -9.35 18.78 28.20
C GLY A 34 -8.69 18.28 26.91
N SER A 35 -8.65 16.97 26.66
CA SER A 35 -8.19 16.42 25.39
C SER A 35 -9.21 16.68 24.30
N ILE A 36 -8.71 16.93 23.09
CA ILE A 36 -9.51 17.14 21.89
C ILE A 36 -9.03 16.13 20.84
N THR A 37 -9.96 15.42 20.24
CA THR A 37 -9.70 14.46 19.17
C THR A 37 -10.35 14.98 17.88
N LEU A 38 -9.54 15.11 16.82
CA LEU A 38 -10.03 15.42 15.48
C LEU A 38 -10.14 14.12 14.67
N LEU A 39 -11.36 13.79 14.25
CA LEU A 39 -11.74 12.64 13.45
C LEU A 39 -11.73 12.98 11.95
N ASP A 40 -11.69 11.94 11.12
CA ASP A 40 -11.73 12.06 9.65
C ASP A 40 -10.68 13.07 9.14
N LEU A 41 -9.39 12.86 9.45
CA LEU A 41 -8.33 13.80 9.06
C LEU A 41 -8.22 13.91 7.53
N ARG A 42 -8.25 15.15 7.04
CA ARG A 42 -8.13 15.49 5.62
C ARG A 42 -6.80 16.18 5.38
N LEU A 43 -6.28 16.08 4.15
CA LEU A 43 -5.06 16.80 3.75
C LEU A 43 -5.17 18.32 4.00
N SER A 44 -6.38 18.88 3.86
CA SER A 44 -6.71 20.28 4.13
C SER A 44 -6.60 20.70 5.60
N ASP A 45 -6.61 19.75 6.53
CA ASP A 45 -6.45 20.06 7.96
C ASP A 45 -4.99 20.26 8.35
N SER A 46 -4.04 20.01 7.43
CA SER A 46 -2.63 20.30 7.66
C SER A 46 -2.43 21.78 7.93
N GLY A 47 -1.75 22.12 9.02
CA GLY A 47 -1.61 23.51 9.42
C GLY A 47 -1.03 23.70 10.82
N VAL A 48 -1.07 24.95 11.26
CA VAL A 48 -0.60 25.37 12.57
C VAL A 48 -1.80 25.56 13.48
N TYR A 49 -1.83 24.78 14.55
CA TYR A 49 -2.83 24.81 15.60
C TYR A 49 -2.25 25.49 16.82
N VAL A 50 -3.06 26.32 17.49
CA VAL A 50 -2.64 27.03 18.69
C VAL A 50 -3.56 26.61 19.82
N LEU A 51 -2.98 26.01 20.85
CA LEU A 51 -3.65 25.70 22.10
C LEU A 51 -3.38 26.84 23.08
N ALA A 52 -4.42 27.42 23.67
CA ALA A 52 -4.27 28.41 24.74
C ALA A 52 -5.03 27.95 25.97
N VAL A 53 -4.35 27.96 27.12
CA VAL A 53 -4.93 27.67 28.43
C VAL A 53 -4.98 28.97 29.21
N THR A 54 -6.19 29.37 29.60
CA THR A 54 -6.42 30.61 30.36
C THR A 54 -6.88 30.24 31.76
N GLU A 55 -6.15 30.73 32.76
CA GLU A 55 -6.50 30.60 34.18
C GLU A 55 -7.61 31.60 34.55
N PRO A 56 -8.42 31.32 35.59
CA PRO A 56 -9.46 32.24 36.05
C PRO A 56 -8.93 33.61 36.49
N THR A 57 -7.66 33.67 36.89
CA THR A 57 -6.93 34.88 37.29
C THR A 57 -6.53 35.77 36.09
N GLY A 58 -6.81 35.32 34.85
CA GLY A 58 -6.54 36.05 33.62
C GLY A 58 -5.20 35.74 32.97
N ASN A 59 -4.36 34.89 33.57
CA ASN A 59 -3.10 34.46 32.97
C ASN A 59 -3.36 33.45 31.85
N SER A 60 -2.72 33.60 30.69
CA SER A 60 -2.88 32.68 29.56
C SER A 60 -1.54 32.14 29.09
N LYS A 61 -1.44 30.82 28.91
CA LYS A 61 -0.28 30.17 28.28
C LYS A 61 -0.69 29.52 26.97
N GLY A 62 0.07 29.82 25.92
CA GLY A 62 -0.14 29.26 24.59
C GLY A 62 0.93 28.23 24.22
N SER A 63 0.54 27.20 23.49
CA SER A 63 1.42 26.24 22.82
C SER A 63 1.01 26.10 21.36
N THR A 64 1.99 25.85 20.49
CA THR A 64 1.77 25.68 19.05
C THR A 64 2.01 24.24 18.66
N ILE A 65 1.07 23.67 17.90
CA ILE A 65 1.11 22.30 17.40
C ILE A 65 1.07 22.37 15.87
N ILE A 66 1.98 21.65 15.21
CA ILE A 66 2.00 21.54 13.75
C ILE A 66 1.39 20.21 13.37
N LEU A 67 0.25 20.24 12.69
CA LEU A 67 -0.39 19.04 12.16
C LEU A 67 0.01 18.88 10.70
N LYS A 68 0.61 17.73 10.38
CA LYS A 68 0.95 17.35 9.00
C LYS A 68 0.20 16.08 8.66
N VAL A 69 -0.77 16.20 7.75
CA VAL A 69 -1.51 15.06 7.21
C VAL A 69 -0.87 14.66 5.90
N THR A 70 -0.45 13.42 5.77
CA THR A 70 0.18 12.86 4.57
C THR A 70 -0.59 11.65 4.09
N GLU A 71 -0.88 11.58 2.79
CA GLU A 71 -1.43 10.40 2.16
C GLU A 71 -0.29 9.40 1.89
N VAL A 72 -0.43 8.17 2.39
CA VAL A 72 0.57 7.12 2.20
C VAL A 72 0.22 6.34 0.93
N LEU A 73 0.57 6.93 -0.23
CA LEU A 73 0.35 6.30 -1.54
C LEU A 73 1.31 5.12 -1.81
N TYR A 74 2.28 4.87 -0.92
CA TYR A 74 3.42 3.99 -1.17
C TYR A 74 3.12 2.49 -1.07
N GLU A 75 2.03 2.09 -0.43
CA GLU A 75 1.73 0.66 -0.27
C GLU A 75 1.28 0.01 -1.59
N ASP A 76 0.38 0.65 -2.34
CA ASP A 76 -0.21 0.04 -3.55
C ASP A 76 0.81 -0.22 -4.66
N LEU A 77 1.78 0.69 -4.84
CA LEU A 77 2.80 0.55 -5.88
C LEU A 77 3.79 -0.57 -5.56
N GLN A 78 4.09 -0.77 -4.28
CA GLN A 78 4.99 -1.84 -3.83
C GLN A 78 4.32 -3.22 -3.97
N TYR A 79 3.03 -3.33 -3.62
CA TYR A 79 2.27 -4.56 -3.87
C TYR A 79 2.27 -4.91 -5.36
N LEU A 80 1.96 -3.94 -6.23
CA LEU A 80 1.96 -4.16 -7.67
C LEU A 80 3.31 -4.67 -8.19
N GLY A 81 4.42 -4.09 -7.74
CA GLY A 81 5.77 -4.51 -8.13
C GLY A 81 6.12 -5.93 -7.70
N VAL A 82 5.74 -6.32 -6.47
CA VAL A 82 5.94 -7.69 -5.96
C VAL A 82 5.12 -8.69 -6.78
N PHE A 83 3.86 -8.38 -7.07
CA PHE A 83 2.99 -9.23 -7.89
C PHE A 83 3.60 -9.47 -9.28
N VAL A 84 4.05 -8.41 -9.96
CA VAL A 84 4.66 -8.53 -11.29
C VAL A 84 5.93 -9.39 -11.25
N THR A 85 6.75 -9.25 -10.21
CA THR A 85 8.00 -10.01 -10.07
C THR A 85 7.71 -11.50 -9.84
N VAL A 86 6.75 -11.83 -8.98
CA VAL A 86 6.35 -13.21 -8.69
C VAL A 86 5.72 -13.85 -9.93
N LEU A 87 4.77 -13.17 -10.57
CA LEU A 87 4.12 -13.66 -11.80
C LEU A 87 5.11 -13.84 -12.94
N GLY A 88 6.01 -12.87 -13.14
CA GLY A 88 7.05 -12.94 -14.16
C GLY A 88 8.03 -14.08 -13.93
N GLY A 89 8.49 -14.26 -12.69
CA GLY A 89 9.37 -15.38 -12.32
C GLY A 89 8.70 -16.74 -12.53
N MET A 90 7.44 -16.86 -12.12
CA MET A 90 6.66 -18.09 -12.28
C MET A 90 6.42 -18.42 -13.76
N ALA A 91 6.04 -17.43 -14.57
CA ALA A 91 5.87 -17.60 -16.00
C ALA A 91 7.18 -18.01 -16.69
N GLY A 92 8.30 -17.36 -16.34
CA GLY A 92 9.62 -17.70 -16.87
C GLY A 92 10.03 -19.13 -16.52
N PHE A 93 9.80 -19.55 -15.27
CA PHE A 93 10.06 -20.93 -14.84
C PHE A 93 9.23 -21.94 -15.62
N LEU A 94 7.93 -21.68 -15.78
CA LEU A 94 7.04 -22.55 -16.56
C LEU A 94 7.48 -22.63 -18.03
N MET A 95 7.81 -21.51 -18.66
CA MET A 95 8.31 -21.48 -20.05
C MET A 95 9.61 -22.29 -20.21
N LEU A 96 10.56 -22.13 -19.28
CA LEU A 96 11.82 -22.88 -19.29
C LEU A 96 11.58 -24.39 -19.11
N SER A 97 10.70 -24.77 -18.19
CA SER A 97 10.36 -26.18 -17.97
C SER A 97 9.72 -26.81 -19.21
N MET A 98 8.79 -26.10 -19.85
CA MET A 98 8.12 -26.57 -21.06
C MET A 98 9.10 -26.70 -22.23
N TRP A 99 10.03 -25.75 -22.37
CA TRP A 99 11.10 -25.81 -23.37
C TRP A 99 12.07 -26.98 -23.15
N LEU A 100 12.43 -27.26 -21.89
CA LEU A 100 13.25 -28.41 -21.53
C LEU A 100 12.53 -29.73 -21.83
N LEU A 101 11.24 -29.83 -21.48
CA LEU A 101 10.41 -31.00 -21.79
C LEU A 101 10.32 -31.25 -23.30
N ASP A 102 10.09 -30.21 -24.10
CA ASP A 102 10.05 -30.29 -25.57
C ASP A 102 11.41 -30.74 -26.15
N LYS A 103 12.52 -30.19 -25.63
CA LYS A 103 13.87 -30.57 -26.04
C LYS A 103 14.18 -32.03 -25.71
N VAL A 104 13.84 -32.50 -24.52
CA VAL A 104 14.02 -33.90 -24.09
C VAL A 104 13.13 -34.83 -24.93
N TYR A 105 11.86 -34.47 -25.12
CA TYR A 105 10.93 -35.23 -25.96
C TYR A 105 11.46 -35.38 -27.38
N ARG A 106 11.90 -34.28 -28.02
CA ARG A 106 12.50 -34.33 -29.35
C ARG A 106 13.73 -35.22 -29.38
N ARG A 107 14.62 -35.14 -28.39
CA ARG A 107 15.84 -35.96 -28.30
C ARG A 107 15.54 -37.45 -28.15
N VAL A 108 14.58 -37.81 -27.30
CA VAL A 108 14.15 -39.21 -27.14
C VAL A 108 13.49 -39.72 -28.42
N LYS A 109 12.67 -38.90 -29.07
CA LYS A 109 12.01 -39.26 -30.34
C LYS A 109 13.01 -39.52 -31.46
N THR A 110 14.05 -38.69 -31.61
CA THR A 110 15.10 -38.91 -32.61
C THR A 110 15.90 -40.17 -32.30
N TRP A 111 16.26 -40.40 -31.03
CA TRP A 111 16.98 -41.60 -30.61
C TRP A 111 16.15 -42.87 -30.85
N ARG A 112 14.84 -42.84 -30.59
CA ARG A 112 13.94 -43.97 -30.82
C ARG A 112 13.76 -44.28 -32.31
N ARG A 113 13.78 -43.26 -33.18
CA ARG A 113 13.75 -43.45 -34.64
C ARG A 113 15.04 -44.08 -35.16
N MET A 114 16.19 -43.63 -34.68
CA MET A 114 17.50 -44.21 -35.03
C MET A 114 17.60 -45.69 -34.64
N ARG A 115 17.08 -46.08 -33.45
CA ARG A 115 17.09 -47.49 -33.02
C ARG A 115 16.13 -48.40 -33.77
N LYS A 116 15.15 -47.87 -34.51
CA LYS A 116 14.23 -48.67 -35.32
C LYS A 116 14.74 -48.95 -36.75
N LEU A 117 15.86 -48.33 -37.16
CA LEU A 117 16.43 -48.48 -38.50
C LEU A 117 17.54 -49.55 -38.71
N PRO A 118 18.17 -50.19 -37.70
CA PRO A 118 19.21 -51.18 -37.98
C PRO A 118 18.68 -52.63 -38.08
N GLU A 119 17.40 -52.90 -37.80
CA GLU A 119 16.91 -54.28 -37.65
C GLU A 119 16.24 -54.85 -38.91
N GLN A 120 15.91 -54.02 -39.92
CA GLN A 120 15.20 -54.49 -41.12
C GLN A 120 16.10 -54.69 -42.35
N ASP A 121 17.34 -54.19 -42.34
CA ASP A 121 18.27 -54.32 -43.47
C ASP A 121 19.07 -55.63 -43.45
N GLU A 122 19.16 -56.31 -42.29
CA GLU A 122 19.86 -57.60 -42.18
C GLU A 122 18.98 -58.83 -42.49
N THR A 123 17.65 -58.67 -42.56
CA THR A 123 16.71 -59.79 -42.80
C THR A 123 16.35 -60.02 -44.28
N GLU A 124 16.80 -59.18 -45.22
CA GLU A 124 16.49 -59.31 -46.66
C GLU A 124 17.61 -60.01 -47.47
N LEU A 125 18.72 -60.40 -46.84
CA LEU A 125 19.83 -61.13 -47.47
C LEU A 125 19.80 -62.62 -47.11
N GLN A 126 18.74 -63.34 -47.51
CA GLN A 126 18.78 -64.80 -47.66
C GLN A 126 18.56 -65.17 -49.14
N PRO A 127 19.57 -65.73 -49.82
CA PRO A 127 19.43 -66.22 -51.18
C PRO A 127 18.84 -67.63 -51.17
N LEU A 128 17.81 -67.87 -51.99
CA LEU A 128 17.36 -69.17 -52.45
C LEU A 128 16.87 -69.03 -53.89
#